data_AF-A0A9N9W032-F1
#
_entry.id   AF-A0A9N9W032-F1
#
_cell.length_a   1.000
_cell.length_b   1.000
_cell.length_c   1.000
_cell.angle_alpha   90.00
_cell.angle_beta   90.00
_cell.angle_gamma   90.00
#
_symmetry.space_group_name_H-M   'P 1'
#
loop_
_entity.id
_entity.type
_entity.pdbx_description
1 polymer ?
#
loop_
_entity_poly.entity_id
_entity_poly.type
_entity_poly.pdbx_seq_one_letter_code
_entity_poly.pdbx_strand_id
1 'polypeptide(L)'
;MASEDGGVSSGEAVTGPNSYVILVFTCISVYNVIELTFIIWGAFKRHSGLYFWCFMVATYGILIYAVGFVLKAFIPKETTYTYVTFIAVGWVSMVSGQSLVLWSRLHLIVRDKFRLKAVLWMIIVNAVLLHIPTIVMLYGANGSEPAKWVKPYEIYEKIEVTVFFVQEIIISSFYIVETLRLSKMQVVMRNKKRSRNLMYHLILVTL
;
A
#
# COMPACT_ATOMS: atom_id res chain seq x y z
N MET A 1 -3.25 -33.89 0.30
CA MET A 1 -2.73 -33.31 1.56
C MET A 1 -2.38 -31.87 1.24
N ALA A 2 -3.23 -30.94 1.66
CA ALA A 2 -2.97 -29.51 1.45
C ALA A 2 -1.74 -29.15 2.28
N SER A 3 -0.67 -28.75 1.62
CA SER A 3 0.46 -28.09 2.26
C SER A 3 -0.08 -26.86 2.99
N GLU A 4 0.04 -26.87 4.32
CA GLU A 4 -0.14 -25.66 5.13
C GLU A 4 0.94 -24.68 4.68
N ASP A 5 0.59 -23.80 3.73
CA ASP A 5 1.42 -22.69 3.29
C ASP A 5 1.54 -21.69 4.46
N GLY A 6 2.41 -22.00 5.42
CA GLY A 6 2.65 -21.22 6.63
C GLY A 6 3.34 -19.87 6.39
N GLY A 7 3.05 -19.21 5.27
CA GLY A 7 3.44 -17.84 4.94
C GLY A 7 4.88 -17.47 5.30
N VAL A 8 5.07 -16.27 5.86
CA VAL A 8 6.39 -15.80 6.35
C VAL A 8 6.87 -16.64 7.54
N SER A 9 6.00 -17.35 8.25
CA SER A 9 6.32 -18.11 9.46
C SER A 9 6.84 -19.54 9.26
N SER A 10 6.77 -20.10 8.05
CA SER A 10 7.37 -21.40 7.78
C SER A 10 8.88 -21.23 7.66
N GLY A 11 9.60 -21.74 8.67
CA GLY A 11 11.06 -21.77 8.72
C GLY A 11 11.67 -22.85 7.81
N GLU A 12 10.97 -23.34 6.80
CA GLU A 12 11.53 -24.25 5.80
C GLU A 12 11.91 -23.46 4.56
N ALA A 13 13.11 -23.72 4.03
CA ALA A 13 13.47 -23.21 2.72
C ALA A 13 12.43 -23.75 1.73
N VAL A 14 11.67 -22.84 1.10
CA VAL A 14 10.68 -23.22 0.10
C VAL A 14 11.44 -23.99 -0.98
N THR A 15 11.21 -25.29 -1.05
CA THR A 15 11.87 -26.19 -2.00
C THR A 15 10.79 -26.74 -2.92
N GLY A 16 11.01 -26.65 -4.23
CA GLY A 16 10.04 -27.06 -5.25
C GLY A 16 9.40 -25.90 -6.03
N PRO A 17 8.30 -26.15 -6.76
CA PRO A 17 7.67 -25.18 -7.68
C PRO A 17 7.32 -23.82 -7.03
N ASN A 18 6.94 -23.84 -5.74
CA ASN A 18 6.52 -22.65 -5.02
C ASN A 18 7.65 -21.62 -4.86
N SER A 19 8.92 -22.05 -4.76
CA SER A 19 10.04 -21.11 -4.62
C SER A 19 10.36 -20.39 -5.92
N TYR A 20 10.23 -21.07 -7.06
CA TYR A 20 10.33 -20.44 -8.38
C TYR A 20 9.23 -19.39 -8.57
N VAL A 21 8.00 -19.68 -8.13
CA VAL A 21 6.89 -18.73 -8.18
C VAL A 21 7.19 -17.49 -7.33
N ILE A 22 7.62 -17.68 -6.08
CA ILE A 22 8.01 -16.57 -5.18
C ILE A 22 9.14 -15.74 -5.78
N LEU A 23 10.17 -16.40 -6.36
CA LEU A 23 11.29 -15.73 -7.00
C LEU A 23 10.84 -14.88 -8.19
N VAL A 24 10.01 -15.43 -9.08
CA VAL A 24 9.48 -14.71 -10.24
C VAL A 24 8.66 -13.49 -9.81
N PHE A 25 7.74 -13.64 -8.86
CA PHE A 25 6.96 -12.51 -8.33
C PHE A 25 7.83 -11.47 -7.64
N THR A 26 8.90 -11.88 -6.96
CA THR A 26 9.88 -10.97 -6.35
C THR A 26 10.60 -10.17 -7.42
N CYS A 27 11.07 -10.81 -8.50
CA CYS A 27 11.68 -10.13 -9.65
C CYS A 27 10.73 -9.12 -10.31
N ILE A 28 9.46 -9.50 -10.51
CA ILE A 28 8.43 -8.61 -11.05
C ILE A 28 8.22 -7.40 -10.13
N SER A 29 8.18 -7.63 -8.81
CA SER A 29 8.01 -6.57 -7.82
C SER A 29 9.18 -5.59 -7.84
N VAL A 30 10.43 -6.08 -7.93
CA VAL A 30 11.62 -5.23 -8.05
C VAL A 30 11.61 -4.43 -9.35
N TYR A 31 11.23 -5.05 -10.48
CA TYR A 31 11.06 -4.34 -11.74
C TYR A 31 10.03 -3.22 -11.63
N ASN A 32 8.88 -3.50 -11.02
CA ASN A 32 7.82 -2.52 -10.80
C ASN A 32 8.29 -1.35 -9.93
N VAL A 33 9.08 -1.62 -8.89
CA VAL A 33 9.69 -0.56 -8.06
C VAL A 33 10.60 0.34 -8.89
N ILE A 34 11.45 -0.23 -9.74
CA ILE A 34 12.36 0.54 -10.58
C ILE A 34 11.55 1.41 -11.54
N GLU A 35 10.57 0.84 -12.22
CA GLU A 35 9.67 1.53 -13.14
C GLU A 35 8.92 2.68 -12.44
N LEU A 36 8.28 2.39 -11.30
CA LEU A 36 7.58 3.39 -10.50
C LEU A 36 8.52 4.50 -10.04
N THR A 37 9.76 4.19 -9.66
CA THR A 37 10.74 5.19 -9.24
C THR A 37 11.02 6.18 -10.38
N PHE A 38 11.23 5.69 -11.60
CA PHE A 38 11.41 6.57 -12.76
C PHE A 38 10.16 7.38 -13.09
N ILE A 39 8.97 6.78 -13.02
CA ILE A 39 7.69 7.47 -13.25
C ILE A 39 7.48 8.58 -12.21
N ILE A 40 7.73 8.31 -10.94
CA ILE A 40 7.62 9.28 -9.84
C ILE A 40 8.58 10.45 -10.10
N TRP A 41 9.85 10.17 -10.39
CA TRP A 41 10.83 11.21 -10.69
C TRP A 41 10.45 12.05 -11.91
N GLY A 42 9.92 11.44 -12.98
CA GLY A 42 9.47 12.15 -14.17
C GLY A 42 8.16 12.94 -13.98
N ALA A 43 7.26 12.47 -13.12
CA ALA A 43 5.95 13.09 -12.92
C ALA A 43 5.98 14.34 -12.02
N PHE A 44 6.90 14.41 -11.05
CA PHE A 44 6.95 15.51 -10.10
C PHE A 44 7.98 16.57 -10.48
N LYS A 45 7.51 17.75 -10.92
CA LYS A 45 8.37 18.94 -11.12
C LYS A 45 8.92 19.54 -9.81
N ARG A 46 8.40 19.15 -8.65
CA ARG A 46 8.84 19.64 -7.33
C ARG A 46 8.83 18.50 -6.30
N HIS A 47 10.02 18.03 -5.92
CA HIS A 47 10.24 16.85 -5.05
C HIS A 47 10.04 17.10 -3.54
N SER A 48 9.33 18.17 -3.14
CA SER A 48 9.20 18.55 -1.71
C SER A 48 7.82 18.31 -1.11
N GLY A 49 6.86 17.80 -1.89
CA GLY A 49 5.49 17.59 -1.41
C GLY A 49 5.38 16.33 -0.53
N LEU A 50 4.53 16.38 0.50
CA LEU A 50 4.22 15.21 1.33
C LEU A 50 3.73 14.03 0.48
N TYR A 51 2.99 14.31 -0.60
CA TYR A 51 2.57 13.33 -1.60
C TYR A 51 3.75 12.58 -2.23
N PHE A 52 4.83 13.28 -2.59
CA PHE A 52 6.03 12.67 -3.16
C PHE A 52 6.69 11.71 -2.16
N TRP A 53 6.86 12.16 -0.91
CA TRP A 53 7.47 11.34 0.15
C TRP A 53 6.63 10.10 0.48
N CYS A 54 5.30 10.21 0.57
CA CYS A 54 4.44 9.04 0.80
C CYS A 54 4.54 8.04 -0.36
N PHE A 55 4.59 8.52 -1.60
CA PHE A 55 4.72 7.65 -2.77
C PHE A 55 6.08 6.95 -2.80
N MET A 56 7.16 7.68 -2.51
CA MET A 56 8.50 7.11 -2.39
C MET A 56 8.55 6.05 -1.28
N VAL A 57 8.07 6.37 -0.08
CA VAL A 57 8.07 5.42 1.05
C VAL A 57 7.28 4.15 0.72
N ALA A 58 6.11 4.27 0.07
CA ALA A 58 5.33 3.12 -0.34
C ALA A 58 6.08 2.24 -1.37
N THR A 59 6.70 2.86 -2.38
CA THR A 59 7.46 2.16 -3.43
C THR A 59 8.72 1.49 -2.87
N TYR A 60 9.51 2.20 -2.06
CA TYR A 60 10.69 1.62 -1.43
C TYR A 60 10.33 0.58 -0.34
N GLY A 61 9.14 0.66 0.26
CA GLY A 61 8.62 -0.38 1.15
C GLY A 61 8.48 -1.73 0.45
N ILE A 62 7.99 -1.73 -0.80
CA ILE A 62 7.93 -2.95 -1.65
C ILE A 62 9.34 -3.52 -1.85
N LEU A 63 10.35 -2.67 -2.09
CA LEU A 63 11.73 -3.12 -2.26
C LEU A 63 12.29 -3.74 -0.99
N ILE A 64 12.11 -3.09 0.16
CA ILE A 64 12.58 -3.59 1.46
C ILE A 64 11.91 -4.94 1.77
N TYR A 65 10.61 -5.06 1.48
CA TYR A 65 9.86 -6.30 1.63
C TYR A 65 10.43 -7.41 0.73
N ALA A 66 10.63 -7.12 -0.56
CA ALA A 66 11.21 -8.04 -1.53
C ALA A 66 12.62 -8.50 -1.11
N VAL A 67 13.47 -7.58 -0.65
CA VAL A 67 14.80 -7.91 -0.11
C VAL A 67 14.67 -8.84 1.10
N GLY A 68 13.72 -8.59 2.01
CA GLY A 68 13.44 -9.48 3.14
C GLY A 68 13.12 -10.93 2.71
N PHE A 69 12.35 -11.12 1.65
CA PHE A 69 12.06 -12.44 1.09
C PHE A 69 13.27 -13.10 0.44
N VAL A 70 14.08 -12.34 -0.30
CA VAL A 70 15.35 -12.83 -0.85
C VAL A 70 16.28 -13.28 0.27
N LEU A 71 16.43 -12.45 1.32
CA LEU A 71 17.25 -12.76 2.48
C LEU A 71 16.75 -14.03 3.21
N LYS A 72 15.43 -14.21 3.35
CA LYS A 72 14.84 -15.45 3.90
C LYS A 72 15.22 -16.69 3.06
N ALA A 73 15.35 -16.56 1.75
CA ALA A 73 15.68 -17.67 0.86
C ALA A 73 17.17 -18.07 0.89
N PHE A 74 18.09 -17.11 1.10
CA PHE A 74 19.53 -17.34 0.99
C PHE A 74 20.27 -17.42 2.33
N ILE A 75 19.73 -16.89 3.43
CA ILE A 75 20.45 -16.84 4.71
C ILE A 75 20.05 -18.01 5.63
N PRO A 76 21.03 -18.67 6.30
CA PRO A 76 20.75 -19.68 7.32
C PRO A 76 19.85 -19.18 8.45
N LYS A 77 19.11 -20.12 9.07
CA LYS A 77 18.16 -19.86 10.17
C LYS A 77 18.74 -19.10 11.37
N GLU A 78 20.05 -19.01 11.50
CA GLU A 78 20.71 -18.34 12.63
C GLU A 78 20.53 -16.81 12.62
N THR A 79 20.28 -16.17 11.47
CA THR A 79 19.98 -14.72 11.40
C THR A 79 18.51 -14.44 11.17
N THR A 80 17.63 -15.22 11.80
CA THR A 80 16.18 -15.16 11.56
C THR A 80 15.59 -13.77 11.82
N TYR A 81 16.08 -13.08 12.83
CA TYR A 81 15.62 -11.74 13.17
C TYR A 81 15.92 -10.69 12.08
N THR A 82 16.98 -10.87 11.30
CA THR A 82 17.37 -9.92 10.26
C THR A 82 16.34 -9.89 9.14
N TYR A 83 16.06 -11.03 8.49
CA TYR A 83 15.08 -11.05 7.40
C TYR A 83 13.67 -10.72 7.88
N VAL A 84 13.30 -11.14 9.11
CA VAL A 84 12.01 -10.78 9.72
C VAL A 84 11.87 -9.27 9.88
N THR A 85 12.94 -8.56 10.27
CA THR A 85 12.93 -7.10 10.37
C THR A 85 12.68 -6.44 9.02
N PHE A 86 13.37 -6.89 7.97
CA PHE A 86 13.17 -6.36 6.61
C PHE A 86 11.74 -6.57 6.12
N ILE A 87 11.18 -7.77 6.33
CA ILE A 87 9.79 -8.07 5.96
C ILE A 87 8.82 -7.18 6.74
N ALA A 88 8.99 -7.05 8.06
CA ALA A 88 8.12 -6.23 8.90
C ALA A 88 8.15 -4.74 8.50
N VAL A 89 9.35 -4.18 8.34
CA VAL A 89 9.53 -2.76 7.97
C VAL A 89 9.01 -2.51 6.55
N GLY A 90 9.30 -3.40 5.60
CA GLY A 90 8.79 -3.32 4.24
C GLY A 90 7.27 -3.35 4.18
N TRP A 91 6.63 -4.25 4.94
CA TRP A 91 5.18 -4.36 5.02
C TRP A 91 4.54 -3.09 5.57
N VAL A 92 5.00 -2.62 6.74
CA VAL A 92 4.43 -1.42 7.39
C VAL A 92 4.58 -0.19 6.48
N SER A 93 5.78 0.02 5.91
CA SER A 93 6.02 1.16 5.02
C SER A 93 5.21 1.10 3.73
N MET A 94 5.02 -0.09 3.16
CA MET A 94 4.18 -0.29 1.98
C MET A 94 2.71 0.01 2.29
N VAL A 95 2.10 -0.68 3.26
CA VAL A 95 0.66 -0.59 3.55
C VAL A 95 0.27 0.80 4.07
N SER A 96 1.00 1.31 5.06
CA SER A 96 0.75 2.66 5.58
C SER A 96 1.07 3.74 4.54
N GLY A 97 2.13 3.53 3.73
CA GLY A 97 2.50 4.42 2.65
C GLY A 97 1.40 4.58 1.60
N GLN A 98 0.80 3.47 1.14
CA GLN A 98 -0.30 3.48 0.17
C GLN A 98 -1.53 4.24 0.71
N SER A 99 -1.93 3.99 1.96
CA SER A 99 -3.02 4.73 2.60
C SER A 99 -2.73 6.23 2.71
N LEU A 100 -1.49 6.60 3.03
CA LEU A 100 -1.05 8.00 3.10
C LEU A 100 -0.99 8.67 1.72
N VAL A 101 -0.65 7.94 0.66
CA VAL A 101 -0.71 8.43 -0.73
C VAL A 101 -2.14 8.85 -1.09
N LEU A 102 -3.13 8.01 -0.78
CA LEU A 102 -4.55 8.33 -1.00
C LEU A 102 -4.98 9.54 -0.17
N TRP A 103 -4.59 9.58 1.10
CA TRP A 103 -4.87 10.72 1.97
C TRP A 103 -4.24 12.02 1.45
N SER A 104 -3.00 11.97 0.98
CA SER A 104 -2.32 13.15 0.46
C SER A 104 -2.95 13.66 -0.84
N ARG A 105 -3.56 12.79 -1.67
CA ARG A 105 -4.39 13.22 -2.81
C ARG A 105 -5.67 13.88 -2.32
N LEU A 106 -6.33 13.29 -1.33
CA LEU A 106 -7.54 13.85 -0.72
C LEU A 106 -7.29 15.24 -0.11
N HIS A 107 -6.13 15.44 0.53
CA HIS A 107 -5.69 16.72 1.10
C HIS A 107 -5.63 17.86 0.08
N LEU A 108 -5.30 17.56 -1.18
CA LEU A 108 -5.22 18.57 -2.24
C LEU A 108 -6.61 18.98 -2.77
N ILE A 109 -7.63 18.14 -2.56
CA ILE A 109 -8.98 18.30 -3.13
C ILE A 109 -9.95 18.84 -2.07
N VAL A 110 -9.91 18.30 -0.86
CA VAL A 110 -10.84 18.63 0.23
C VAL A 110 -10.41 19.92 0.94
N ARG A 111 -11.31 20.89 1.03
CA ARG A 111 -11.09 22.12 1.83
C ARG A 111 -11.39 21.95 3.32
N ASP A 112 -12.26 20.99 3.67
CA ASP A 112 -12.64 20.70 5.04
C ASP A 112 -11.53 19.97 5.81
N LYS A 113 -10.86 20.72 6.69
CA LYS A 113 -9.75 20.21 7.50
C LYS A 113 -10.19 19.19 8.57
N PHE A 114 -11.44 19.21 9.02
CA PHE A 114 -11.91 18.30 10.06
C PHE A 114 -12.01 16.88 9.52
N ARG A 115 -12.70 16.71 8.39
CA ARG A 115 -12.84 15.41 7.72
C ARG A 115 -11.49 14.83 7.32
N LEU A 116 -10.59 15.68 6.82
CA LEU A 116 -9.25 15.24 6.46
C LEU A 116 -8.44 14.74 7.67
N LYS A 117 -8.51 15.43 8.81
CA LYS A 117 -7.86 14.99 10.04
C LYS A 117 -8.48 13.71 10.59
N ALA A 118 -9.80 13.55 10.49
CA ALA A 118 -10.48 12.31 10.91
C ALA A 118 -10.00 11.10 10.11
N VAL A 119 -9.85 11.23 8.78
CA VAL A 119 -9.30 10.16 7.94
C VAL A 119 -7.83 9.87 8.29
N LEU A 120 -7.02 10.89 8.55
CA LEU A 120 -5.64 10.69 8.99
C LEU A 120 -5.56 9.94 10.31
N TRP A 121 -6.40 10.31 11.28
CA TRP A 121 -6.50 9.63 12.56
C TRP A 121 -6.92 8.17 12.41
N MET A 122 -7.89 7.88 11.53
CA MET A 122 -8.28 6.50 11.21
C MET A 122 -7.08 5.69 10.69
N ILE A 123 -6.30 6.24 9.75
CA ILE A 123 -5.10 5.58 9.20
C ILE A 123 -4.08 5.30 10.31
N ILE A 124 -3.76 6.30 11.13
CA ILE A 124 -2.76 6.17 12.20
C ILE A 124 -3.20 5.16 13.26
N VAL A 125 -4.45 5.22 13.71
CA VAL A 125 -4.98 4.32 14.73
C VAL A 125 -4.99 2.88 14.23
N ASN A 126 -5.46 2.64 13.00
CA ASN A 126 -5.45 1.30 12.41
C ASN A 126 -4.03 0.79 12.19
N ALA A 127 -3.11 1.64 11.71
CA ALA A 127 -1.70 1.28 11.54
C ALA A 127 -1.07 0.84 12.87
N VAL A 128 -1.28 1.59 13.96
CA VAL A 128 -0.72 1.26 15.28
C VAL A 128 -1.36 0.00 15.86
N LEU A 129 -2.70 -0.07 15.85
CA LEU A 129 -3.44 -1.19 16.44
C LEU A 129 -3.22 -2.50 15.70
N LEU A 130 -3.05 -2.46 14.38
CA LEU A 130 -2.88 -3.67 13.57
C LEU A 130 -1.42 -4.06 13.42
N HIS A 131 -0.52 -3.13 13.09
CA HIS A 131 0.87 -3.51 12.81
C HIS A 131 1.62 -3.96 14.07
N ILE A 132 1.37 -3.37 15.26
CA ILE A 132 2.11 -3.75 16.47
C ILE A 132 1.88 -5.23 16.82
N PRO A 133 0.63 -5.73 16.97
CA PRO A 133 0.41 -7.15 17.25
C PRO A 133 0.94 -8.06 16.14
N THR A 134 0.79 -7.69 14.87
CA THR A 134 1.33 -8.48 13.75
C THR A 134 2.84 -8.64 13.86
N ILE A 135 3.58 -7.56 14.13
CA ILE A 135 5.04 -7.61 14.29
C ILE A 135 5.40 -8.54 15.46
N VAL A 136 4.72 -8.40 16.61
CA VAL A 136 4.98 -9.26 17.78
C VAL A 136 4.74 -10.73 17.45
N MET A 137 3.62 -11.05 16.79
CA MET A 137 3.30 -12.41 16.37
C MET A 137 4.27 -12.94 15.31
N LEU A 138 4.73 -12.09 14.39
CA LEU A 138 5.69 -12.44 13.35
C LEU A 138 7.05 -12.82 13.95
N TYR A 139 7.54 -12.06 14.92
CA TYR A 139 8.75 -12.40 15.66
C TYR A 139 8.56 -13.67 16.50
N GLY A 140 7.41 -13.84 17.15
CA GLY A 140 7.09 -15.05 17.92
C GLY A 140 7.04 -16.30 17.05
N ALA A 141 6.45 -16.21 15.86
CA ALA A 141 6.33 -17.31 14.90
C ALA A 141 7.65 -17.69 14.23
N ASN A 142 8.65 -16.80 14.26
CA ASN A 142 10.01 -17.05 13.77
C ASN A 142 11.03 -17.22 14.92
N GLY A 143 10.58 -17.25 16.18
CA GLY A 143 11.40 -17.36 17.38
C GLY A 143 11.54 -18.80 17.88
N SER A 144 11.76 -18.96 19.19
CA SER A 144 12.06 -20.24 19.82
C SER A 144 10.86 -21.18 19.99
N GLU A 145 9.62 -20.66 19.96
CA GLU A 145 8.39 -21.46 20.12
C GLU A 145 7.38 -21.27 18.97
N PRO A 146 7.77 -21.50 17.70
CA PRO A 146 6.98 -21.13 16.53
C PRO A 146 5.59 -21.77 16.51
N ALA A 147 5.46 -23.01 16.97
CA ALA A 147 4.19 -23.77 16.96
C ALA A 147 3.04 -23.10 17.73
N LYS A 148 3.33 -22.25 18.72
CA LYS A 148 2.30 -21.52 19.49
C LYS A 148 1.82 -20.25 18.79
N TRP A 149 2.65 -19.68 17.91
CA TRP A 149 2.44 -18.35 17.33
C TRP A 149 1.97 -18.37 15.87
N VAL A 150 2.22 -19.45 15.12
CA VAL A 150 1.84 -19.57 13.70
C VAL A 150 0.32 -19.47 13.49
N LYS A 151 -0.49 -20.25 14.21
CA LYS A 151 -1.96 -20.22 14.04
C LYS A 151 -2.60 -18.86 14.39
N PRO A 152 -2.26 -18.22 15.52
CA PRO A 152 -2.72 -16.86 15.80
C PRO A 152 -2.27 -15.85 14.75
N TYR A 153 -1.02 -15.95 14.28
CA TYR A 153 -0.47 -15.07 13.25
C TYR A 153 -1.26 -15.17 11.94
N GLU A 154 -1.52 -16.37 11.43
CA GLU A 154 -2.26 -16.57 10.16
C GLU A 154 -3.70 -16.04 10.20
N ILE A 155 -4.37 -16.14 11.34
CA ILE A 155 -5.72 -15.59 11.51
C ILE A 155 -5.65 -14.06 11.57
N TYR A 156 -4.70 -13.54 12.34
CA TYR A 156 -4.55 -12.10 12.53
C TYR A 156 -4.14 -11.38 11.24
N GLU A 157 -3.23 -11.97 10.46
CA GLU A 157 -2.80 -11.47 9.15
C GLU A 157 -4.00 -11.29 8.19
N LYS A 158 -4.94 -12.26 8.16
CA LYS A 158 -6.16 -12.16 7.35
C LYS A 158 -7.08 -11.03 7.82
N ILE A 159 -7.22 -10.86 9.14
CA ILE A 159 -8.02 -9.77 9.72
C ILE A 159 -7.37 -8.42 9.39
N GLU A 160 -6.06 -8.29 9.58
CA GLU A 160 -5.29 -7.08 9.28
C GLU A 160 -5.50 -6.63 7.83
N VAL A 161 -5.27 -7.54 6.86
CA VAL A 161 -5.45 -7.25 5.43
C VAL A 161 -6.89 -6.84 5.13
N THR A 162 -7.88 -7.49 5.74
CA THR A 162 -9.30 -7.15 5.56
C THR A 162 -9.62 -5.75 6.09
N VAL A 163 -9.10 -5.38 7.27
CA VAL A 163 -9.35 -4.05 7.85
C VAL A 163 -8.68 -2.95 7.02
N PHE A 164 -7.43 -3.17 6.57
CA PHE A 164 -6.77 -2.21 5.68
C PHE A 164 -7.49 -2.05 4.34
N PHE A 165 -8.00 -3.15 3.78
CA PHE A 165 -8.81 -3.08 2.57
C PHE A 165 -10.08 -2.26 2.76
N VAL A 166 -10.81 -2.46 3.87
CA VAL A 166 -11.98 -1.66 4.21
C VAL A 166 -11.61 -0.19 4.40
N GLN A 167 -10.50 0.10 5.06
CA GLN A 167 -9.97 1.46 5.21
C GLN A 167 -9.72 2.12 3.84
N GLU A 168 -9.09 1.42 2.91
CA GLU A 168 -8.82 1.93 1.56
C GLU A 168 -10.11 2.22 0.78
N ILE A 169 -11.12 1.36 0.91
CA ILE A 169 -12.45 1.60 0.31
C ILE A 169 -13.07 2.88 0.88
N ILE A 170 -12.99 3.09 2.20
CA ILE A 170 -13.53 4.28 2.86
C ILE A 170 -12.83 5.54 2.33
N ILE A 171 -11.49 5.55 2.28
CA ILE A 171 -10.70 6.69 1.77
C ILE A 171 -11.03 6.96 0.30
N SER A 172 -11.09 5.91 -0.51
CA SER A 172 -11.39 6.00 -1.95
C SER A 172 -12.80 6.53 -2.21
N SER A 173 -13.78 6.08 -1.42
CA SER A 173 -15.16 6.56 -1.50
C SER A 173 -15.25 8.06 -1.18
N PHE A 174 -14.56 8.51 -0.14
CA PHE A 174 -14.48 9.94 0.17
C PHE A 174 -13.82 10.75 -0.94
N TYR A 175 -12.74 10.22 -1.52
CA TYR A 175 -12.04 10.85 -2.64
C TYR A 175 -12.94 11.02 -3.87
N ILE A 176 -13.68 9.97 -4.26
CA ILE A 176 -14.59 10.01 -5.41
C ILE A 176 -15.69 11.06 -5.19
N VAL A 177 -16.31 11.07 -4.01
CA VAL A 177 -17.39 12.03 -3.69
C VAL A 177 -16.88 13.47 -3.79
N GLU A 178 -15.71 13.78 -3.24
CA GLU A 178 -15.17 15.14 -3.30
C GLU A 178 -14.75 15.53 -4.72
N THR A 179 -14.12 14.62 -5.46
CA THR A 179 -13.74 14.85 -6.86
C THR A 179 -14.96 15.15 -7.73
N LEU A 180 -16.06 14.41 -7.55
CA LEU A 180 -17.32 14.68 -8.25
C LEU A 180 -17.92 16.04 -7.87
N ARG A 181 -17.80 16.46 -6.61
CA ARG A 181 -18.24 17.81 -6.16
C ARG A 181 -17.43 18.91 -6.83
N LEU A 182 -16.10 18.80 -6.85
CA LEU A 182 -15.25 19.78 -7.52
C LEU A 182 -15.51 19.85 -9.03
N SER A 183 -15.67 18.70 -9.69
CA SER A 183 -15.99 18.64 -11.12
C SER A 183 -17.32 19.33 -11.43
N LYS A 184 -18.37 19.07 -10.64
CA LYS A 184 -19.66 19.77 -10.77
C LYS A 184 -19.52 21.28 -10.59
N MET A 185 -18.77 21.73 -9.57
CA MET A 185 -18.53 23.17 -9.36
C MET A 185 -17.74 23.81 -10.51
N GLN A 186 -16.74 23.12 -11.05
CA GLN A 186 -15.98 23.58 -12.21
C GLN A 186 -16.84 23.67 -13.47
N VAL A 187 -17.73 22.70 -13.71
CA VAL A 187 -18.70 22.75 -14.82
C VAL A 187 -19.64 23.94 -14.67
N VAL A 188 -20.19 24.17 -13.46
CA VAL A 188 -21.07 25.31 -13.17
C VAL A 188 -20.34 26.65 -13.33
N MET A 189 -19.09 26.77 -12.86
CA MET A 189 -18.31 28.00 -13.04
C MET A 189 -17.84 28.22 -14.48
N ARG A 190 -17.48 27.15 -15.22
CA ARG A 190 -17.08 27.22 -16.64
C ARG A 190 -18.26 27.61 -17.54
N ASN A 191 -19.49 27.28 -17.13
CA ASN A 191 -20.72 27.72 -17.79
C ASN A 191 -20.98 29.23 -17.71
N LYS A 192 -20.34 29.96 -16.79
CA LYS A 192 -20.56 31.42 -16.67
C LYS A 192 -19.72 32.26 -17.62
N LYS A 193 -18.65 31.72 -18.24
CA LYS A 193 -17.67 32.55 -18.96
C LYS A 193 -17.53 32.34 -20.48
N ARG A 194 -17.84 31.19 -21.11
CA ARG A 194 -17.55 31.08 -22.57
C ARG A 194 -18.10 29.93 -23.44
N SER A 195 -19.19 29.21 -23.16
CA SER A 195 -19.49 28.08 -24.09
C SER A 195 -20.89 27.49 -24.03
N ARG A 196 -21.91 28.25 -24.43
CA ARG A 196 -23.16 27.61 -24.88
C ARG A 196 -23.12 27.29 -26.38
N ASN A 197 -22.40 28.09 -27.18
CA ASN A 197 -22.38 27.93 -28.63
C ASN A 197 -21.33 26.93 -29.16
N LEU A 198 -20.22 26.69 -28.46
CA LEU A 198 -19.21 25.71 -28.93
C LEU A 198 -19.63 24.26 -28.63
N MET A 199 -20.51 24.04 -27.65
CA MET A 199 -21.02 22.70 -27.33
C MET A 199 -21.99 22.20 -28.41
N TYR A 200 -22.86 23.06 -28.95
CA TYR A 200 -23.68 22.71 -30.12
C TYR A 200 -22.82 22.45 -31.36
N HIS A 201 -21.74 23.22 -31.54
CA HIS A 201 -20.87 23.08 -32.70
C HIS A 201 -20.02 21.80 -32.70
N LEU A 202 -19.62 21.30 -31.53
CA LEU A 202 -18.88 20.04 -31.39
C LEU A 202 -19.80 18.82 -31.53
N ILE A 203 -21.03 18.89 -31.04
CA ILE A 203 -22.00 17.80 -31.18
C ILE A 203 -22.45 17.66 -32.65
N LEU A 204 -22.62 18.76 -33.38
CA LEU A 204 -23.04 18.73 -34.79
C LEU A 204 -21.91 18.28 -35.75
N VAL A 205 -20.64 18.45 -35.37
CA VAL A 205 -19.49 18.01 -36.17
C VAL A 205 -19.14 16.52 -35.95
N THR A 206 -19.64 15.92 -34.87
CA THR A 206 -19.35 14.51 -34.53
C THR A 206 -20.52 13.57 -34.87
N LEU A 207 -21.55 14.07 -35.58
CA LEU A 207 -22.63 13.27 -36.14
C LEU A 207 -22.46 13.14 -37.66
#